data_AF-A0A365XX82-F1
#
_entry.id   AF-A0A365XX82-F1
#
_cell.length_a   1.000
_cell.length_b   1.000
_cell.length_c   1.000
_cell.angle_alpha   90.00
_cell.angle_beta   90.00
_cell.angle_gamma   90.00
#
_symmetry.space_group_name_H-M   'P 1'
#
loop_
_entity.id
_entity.type
_entity.pdbx_description
1 polymer ?
#
loop_
_entity_poly.entity_id
_entity_poly.type
_entity_poly.pdbx_seq_one_letter_code
_entity_poly.pdbx_strand_id
1 'polypeptide(L)'
;MDISTIAIKLFPAYEDVFYDELEMHQKHFLPLCSVMFPLAGIAEGQWLHFVSVKELYDGRVGEQSHAYHTRYSQPDTFAFDVIDGKYKFDADWRFFDDLQHIEPEAYQGNYSDHEIAYNMNESMYALKKAYYQQFRKLYQGDFNRPGLMVDDIRRLERLRALSPDDLNRDPIDNYLVERQQHKKSRLFDNIYPDLFPDEGDVTAPVDEAGTPFTFIGNLDGYDFQHHAPENICLFYDQTLQKAVVCLGNS
;
A
#
# COMPACT_ATOMS: atom_id res chain seq x y z
N MET A 1 1.81 -13.73 22.34
CA MET A 1 0.74 -12.72 22.45
C MET A 1 -0.45 -13.20 21.63
N ASP A 2 -1.68 -13.05 22.11
CA ASP A 2 -2.87 -13.47 21.35
C ASP A 2 -3.22 -12.40 20.31
N ILE A 3 -3.07 -12.78 19.04
CA ILE A 3 -3.40 -11.97 17.85
C ILE A 3 -4.88 -11.56 17.85
N SER A 4 -5.73 -12.25 18.62
CA SER A 4 -7.17 -11.95 18.78
C SER A 4 -7.48 -10.53 19.30
N THR A 5 -6.48 -9.83 19.83
CA THR A 5 -6.61 -8.46 20.37
C THR A 5 -6.31 -7.36 19.36
N ILE A 6 -5.86 -7.70 18.15
CA ILE A 6 -5.55 -6.72 17.09
C ILE A 6 -6.84 -6.35 16.36
N ALA A 7 -7.16 -5.05 16.32
CA ALA A 7 -8.24 -4.57 15.48
C ALA A 7 -7.69 -4.20 14.10
N ILE A 8 -8.32 -4.73 13.05
CA ILE A 8 -7.91 -4.57 11.65
C ILE A 8 -9.07 -3.98 10.85
N LYS A 9 -8.78 -2.96 10.05
CA LYS A 9 -9.71 -2.39 9.06
C LYS A 9 -9.07 -2.41 7.68
N LEU A 10 -9.56 -3.28 6.79
CA LEU A 10 -9.14 -3.30 5.40
C LEU A 10 -9.84 -2.21 4.60
N PHE A 11 -9.10 -1.61 3.66
CA PHE A 11 -9.57 -0.53 2.78
C PHE A 11 -10.27 0.61 3.55
N PRO A 12 -9.62 1.19 4.58
CA PRO A 12 -10.20 2.28 5.36
C PRO A 12 -10.53 3.49 4.45
N ALA A 13 -11.41 4.37 4.92
CA ALA A 13 -11.70 5.61 4.24
C ALA A 13 -10.48 6.55 4.29
N TYR A 14 -10.29 7.41 3.29
CA TYR A 14 -9.16 8.34 3.27
C TYR A 14 -9.21 9.31 4.45
N GLU A 15 -10.42 9.73 4.83
CA GLU A 15 -10.70 10.64 5.95
C GLU A 15 -10.36 10.03 7.31
N ASP A 16 -10.33 8.69 7.40
CA ASP A 16 -9.93 7.96 8.60
C ASP A 16 -8.41 7.76 8.69
N VAL A 17 -7.69 7.96 7.59
CA VAL A 17 -6.25 7.70 7.46
C VAL A 17 -5.45 8.99 7.43
N PHE A 18 -5.90 10.00 6.68
CA PHE A 18 -5.12 11.20 6.39
C PHE A 18 -5.68 12.43 7.12
N TYR A 19 -4.76 13.24 7.65
CA TYR A 19 -5.09 14.37 8.51
C TYR A 19 -5.54 15.61 7.72
N ASP A 20 -4.82 15.93 6.65
CA ASP A 20 -5.05 17.11 5.78
C ASP A 20 -4.91 16.74 4.29
N GLU A 21 -5.01 17.74 3.41
CA GLU A 21 -4.71 17.65 1.97
C GLU A 21 -5.28 16.40 1.28
N LEU A 22 -6.55 16.07 1.55
CA LEU A 22 -7.17 14.81 1.11
C LEU A 22 -7.09 14.59 -0.40
N GLU A 23 -7.20 15.65 -1.21
CA GLU A 23 -7.07 15.56 -2.67
C GLU A 23 -5.69 15.06 -3.08
N MET A 24 -4.63 15.54 -2.43
CA MET A 24 -3.25 15.11 -2.71
C MET A 24 -2.99 13.70 -2.21
N HIS A 25 -3.49 13.36 -1.02
CA HIS A 25 -3.42 11.99 -0.53
C HIS A 25 -4.18 11.01 -1.42
N GLN A 26 -5.37 11.39 -1.88
CA GLN A 26 -6.14 10.61 -2.86
C GLN A 26 -5.42 10.51 -4.20
N LYS A 27 -4.68 11.53 -4.62
CA LYS A 27 -3.90 11.49 -5.86
C LYS A 27 -2.72 10.52 -5.79
N HIS A 28 -2.02 10.42 -4.66
CA HIS A 28 -0.75 9.69 -4.61
C HIS A 28 -0.82 8.36 -3.85
N PHE A 29 -1.59 8.27 -2.77
CA PHE A 29 -1.59 7.12 -1.88
C PHE A 29 -2.80 6.20 -2.08
N LEU A 30 -2.67 4.97 -1.60
CA LEU A 30 -3.70 3.94 -1.50
C LEU A 30 -3.73 3.42 -0.06
N PRO A 31 -4.77 3.72 0.74
CA PRO A 31 -4.85 3.22 2.10
C PRO A 31 -5.26 1.74 2.11
N LEU A 32 -4.37 0.87 2.55
CA LEU A 32 -4.54 -0.58 2.42
C LEU A 32 -5.22 -1.17 3.65
N CYS A 33 -4.68 -0.86 4.82
CA CYS A 33 -5.09 -1.45 6.08
C CYS A 33 -4.82 -0.49 7.23
N SER A 34 -5.76 -0.37 8.16
CA SER A 34 -5.52 0.25 9.47
C SER A 34 -5.46 -0.83 10.55
N VAL A 35 -4.55 -0.63 11.49
CA VAL A 35 -4.28 -1.55 12.58
C VAL A 35 -4.24 -0.77 13.89
N MET A 36 -4.82 -1.37 14.92
CA MET A 36 -4.72 -0.87 16.28
C MET A 36 -4.26 -2.02 17.16
N PHE A 37 -3.11 -1.83 17.80
CA PHE A 37 -2.46 -2.84 18.63
C PHE A 37 -2.47 -2.41 20.10
N PRO A 38 -2.68 -3.32 21.04
CA PRO A 38 -2.25 -3.12 22.43
C PRO A 38 -0.73 -3.37 22.51
N LEU A 39 0.08 -2.51 21.89
CA LEU A 39 1.54 -2.62 21.90
C LEU A 39 2.15 -1.67 22.92
N ALA A 40 3.12 -2.16 23.70
CA ALA A 40 3.95 -1.30 24.53
C ALA A 40 4.67 -0.28 23.65
N GLY A 41 4.57 1.00 24.00
CA GLY A 41 5.15 2.09 23.21
C GLY A 41 4.24 2.63 22.11
N ILE A 42 3.04 2.09 21.89
CA ILE A 42 1.99 2.77 21.10
C ILE A 42 0.92 3.26 22.08
N ALA A 43 0.41 4.47 21.87
CA ALA A 43 -0.68 4.97 22.71
C ALA A 43 -1.91 4.06 22.59
N GLU A 44 -2.56 3.80 23.74
CA GLU A 44 -3.76 2.95 23.76
C GLU A 44 -4.83 3.52 22.83
N GLY A 45 -5.36 2.68 21.94
CA GLY A 45 -6.40 3.07 20.99
C GLY A 45 -5.91 3.77 19.72
N GLN A 46 -4.59 3.95 19.54
CA GLN A 46 -4.03 4.60 18.35
C GLN A 46 -4.08 3.68 17.13
N TRP A 47 -4.61 4.22 16.02
CA TRP A 47 -4.53 3.59 14.72
C TRP A 47 -3.22 3.93 14.04
N LEU A 48 -2.64 2.94 13.38
CA LEU A 48 -1.58 3.10 12.40
C LEU A 48 -2.06 2.49 11.08
N HIS A 49 -1.51 2.99 9.98
CA HIS A 49 -1.99 2.70 8.64
C HIS A 49 -0.86 2.19 7.75
N PHE A 50 -1.13 1.08 7.08
CA PHE A 50 -0.39 0.67 5.90
C PHE A 50 -0.96 1.41 4.69
N VAL A 51 -0.10 2.16 4.01
CA VAL A 51 -0.41 2.86 2.78
C VAL A 51 0.53 2.38 1.69
N SER A 52 0.06 2.36 0.46
CA SER A 52 0.88 2.18 -0.74
C SER A 52 0.73 3.41 -1.61
N VAL A 53 1.40 3.45 -2.76
CA VAL A 53 1.34 4.55 -3.72
C VAL A 53 0.86 4.08 -5.08
N LYS A 54 0.21 4.98 -5.82
CA LYS A 54 -0.36 4.66 -7.13
C LYS A 54 0.68 4.60 -8.23
N GLU A 55 1.76 5.38 -8.13
CA GLU A 55 2.77 5.50 -9.19
C GLU A 55 3.74 4.33 -9.30
N LEU A 56 3.55 3.27 -8.48
CA LEU A 56 4.38 2.07 -8.55
C LEU A 56 4.40 1.50 -9.97
N TYR A 57 5.58 1.58 -10.55
CA TYR A 57 5.96 1.16 -11.89
C TYR A 57 7.49 1.05 -11.90
N ASP A 58 8.07 0.42 -12.93
CA ASP A 58 9.49 0.13 -13.09
C ASP A 58 10.42 1.18 -12.44
N GLY A 59 11.21 0.75 -11.44
CA GLY A 59 12.08 1.62 -10.64
C GLY A 59 11.54 1.92 -9.24
N ARG A 60 12.13 2.95 -8.60
CA ARG A 60 11.87 3.32 -7.21
C ARG A 60 11.11 4.64 -7.12
N VAL A 61 10.07 4.66 -6.30
CA VAL A 61 9.21 5.83 -6.09
C VAL A 61 10.03 6.92 -5.41
N GLY A 62 10.06 8.12 -5.99
CA GLY A 62 10.85 9.25 -5.48
C GLY A 62 12.35 9.18 -5.78
N GLU A 63 12.83 8.26 -6.62
CA GLU A 63 14.26 8.20 -6.98
C GLU A 63 14.78 9.51 -7.59
N GLN A 64 13.99 10.13 -8.45
CA GLN A 64 14.38 11.32 -9.21
C GLN A 64 14.06 12.64 -8.49
N SER A 65 13.49 12.58 -7.28
CA SER A 65 12.95 13.75 -6.54
C SER A 65 13.82 14.19 -5.36
N HIS A 66 15.15 14.02 -5.46
CA HIS A 66 16.12 14.31 -4.38
C HIS A 66 15.95 15.66 -3.67
N ALA A 67 15.52 16.71 -4.40
CA ALA A 67 15.31 18.03 -3.83
C ALA A 67 14.15 18.10 -2.80
N TYR A 68 13.28 17.09 -2.79
CA TYR A 68 12.09 17.00 -1.96
C TYR A 68 12.17 15.88 -0.92
N HIS A 69 13.31 15.20 -0.84
CA HIS A 69 13.54 14.18 0.17
C HIS A 69 13.62 14.79 1.57
N THR A 70 13.13 14.05 2.56
CA THR A 70 13.31 14.37 3.99
C THR A 70 14.20 13.31 4.64
N ARG A 71 14.44 13.41 5.95
CA ARG A 71 15.16 12.34 6.67
C ARG A 71 14.48 10.98 6.54
N TYR A 72 13.15 10.97 6.43
CA TYR A 72 12.34 9.77 6.50
C TYR A 72 11.51 9.50 5.24
N SER A 73 11.41 10.48 4.33
CA SER A 73 10.89 10.27 2.97
C SER A 73 12.03 10.29 1.97
N GLN A 74 12.34 9.10 1.45
CA GLN A 74 13.48 8.75 0.58
C GLN A 74 12.95 7.78 -0.49
N PRO A 75 13.74 7.36 -1.48
CA PRO A 75 13.24 6.43 -2.49
C PRO A 75 12.61 5.17 -1.85
N ASP A 76 11.39 4.83 -2.24
CA ASP A 76 10.54 3.75 -1.67
C ASP A 76 10.22 3.84 -0.18
N THR A 77 10.44 5.00 0.43
CA THR A 77 10.18 5.24 1.85
C THR A 77 9.33 6.48 2.01
N PHE A 78 8.19 6.36 2.67
CA PHE A 78 7.24 7.45 2.86
C PHE A 78 6.95 7.64 4.35
N ALA A 79 7.18 8.84 4.84
CA ALA A 79 7.00 9.14 6.24
C ALA A 79 5.85 10.12 6.47
N PHE A 80 5.23 9.94 7.64
CA PHE A 80 4.05 10.68 8.06
C PHE A 80 4.21 11.12 9.51
N ASP A 81 3.89 12.38 9.78
CA ASP A 81 3.59 12.80 11.13
C ASP A 81 2.21 12.23 11.52
N VAL A 82 2.12 11.63 12.69
CA VAL A 82 0.90 11.01 13.21
C VAL A 82 0.21 11.98 14.16
N ILE A 83 -0.97 12.44 13.77
CA ILE A 83 -1.76 13.43 14.51
C ILE A 83 -3.15 12.86 14.72
N ASP A 84 -3.53 12.63 15.98
CA ASP A 84 -4.79 11.99 16.38
C ASP A 84 -5.03 10.65 15.65
N GLY A 85 -3.95 9.89 15.45
CA GLY A 85 -3.98 8.61 14.75
C GLY A 85 -4.18 8.73 13.23
N LYS A 86 -4.03 9.92 12.64
CA LYS A 86 -4.05 10.15 11.18
C LYS A 86 -2.70 10.63 10.68
N TYR A 87 -2.46 10.44 9.40
CA TYR A 87 -1.20 10.69 8.75
C TYR A 87 -1.21 12.02 8.01
N LYS A 88 -0.17 12.81 8.28
CA LYS A 88 0.21 13.96 7.49
C LYS A 88 1.53 13.66 6.79
N PHE A 89 1.55 13.70 5.46
CA PHE A 89 2.78 13.42 4.70
C PHE A 89 3.89 14.40 5.05
N ASP A 90 5.11 13.89 5.25
CA ASP A 90 6.21 14.68 5.81
C ASP A 90 7.12 15.35 4.77
N ALA A 91 6.84 15.15 3.48
CA ALA A 91 7.59 15.73 2.37
C ALA A 91 6.71 16.64 1.48
N ASP A 92 7.36 17.28 0.52
CA ASP A 92 6.67 18.07 -0.51
C ASP A 92 6.03 17.13 -1.55
N TRP A 93 4.83 17.43 -2.03
CA TRP A 93 4.14 16.60 -3.02
C TRP A 93 4.89 16.43 -4.35
N ARG A 94 5.83 17.33 -4.67
CA ARG A 94 6.77 17.18 -5.79
C ARG A 94 7.78 16.03 -5.60
N PHE A 95 7.71 15.33 -4.46
CA PHE A 95 8.33 14.03 -4.24
C PHE A 95 7.83 12.98 -5.24
N PHE A 96 6.54 13.05 -5.61
CA PHE A 96 5.87 12.15 -6.55
C PHE A 96 5.88 12.72 -7.97
N ASP A 97 5.71 11.83 -8.95
CA ASP A 97 5.50 12.23 -10.33
C ASP A 97 4.09 12.80 -10.53
N ASP A 98 3.97 13.78 -11.43
CA ASP A 98 2.68 14.37 -11.80
C ASP A 98 2.01 13.55 -12.90
N LEU A 99 1.54 12.36 -12.55
CA LEU A 99 0.92 11.42 -13.48
C LEU A 99 -0.55 11.74 -13.75
N GLN A 100 -0.94 11.64 -15.01
CA GLN A 100 -2.30 11.94 -15.45
C GLN A 100 -3.30 10.83 -15.05
N HIS A 101 -4.42 11.23 -14.44
CA HIS A 101 -5.60 10.38 -14.39
C HIS A 101 -6.25 10.28 -15.78
N ILE A 102 -6.43 9.06 -16.26
CA ILE A 102 -6.98 8.77 -17.59
C ILE A 102 -8.47 8.51 -17.41
N GLU A 103 -9.32 9.39 -17.95
CA GLU A 103 -10.77 9.21 -17.96
C GLU A 103 -11.22 8.14 -18.97
N PRO A 104 -12.34 7.44 -18.76
CA PRO A 104 -12.86 6.43 -19.69
C PRO A 104 -13.07 6.94 -21.13
N GLU A 105 -13.43 8.21 -21.30
CA GLU A 105 -13.63 8.84 -22.61
C GLU A 105 -12.31 9.14 -23.34
N ALA A 106 -11.17 9.03 -22.64
CA ALA A 106 -9.87 9.47 -23.13
C ALA A 106 -8.96 8.32 -23.61
N TYR A 107 -9.45 7.08 -23.71
CA TYR A 107 -8.63 5.92 -24.12
C TYR A 107 -8.03 5.99 -25.55
N GLN A 108 -8.47 6.94 -26.37
CA GLN A 108 -7.87 7.20 -27.68
C GLN A 108 -6.59 8.06 -27.61
N GLY A 109 -6.21 8.52 -26.41
CA GLY A 109 -4.98 9.27 -26.16
C GLY A 109 -3.73 8.39 -26.22
N ASN A 110 -2.58 9.05 -26.36
CA ASN A 110 -1.27 8.41 -26.21
C ASN A 110 -0.77 8.66 -24.79
N TYR A 111 -0.54 7.59 -24.04
CA TYR A 111 -0.07 7.66 -22.66
C TYR A 111 1.20 6.84 -22.50
N SER A 112 2.06 7.26 -21.59
CA SER A 112 3.21 6.46 -21.18
C SER A 112 2.75 5.20 -20.43
N ASP A 113 3.60 4.17 -20.40
CA ASP A 113 3.34 2.96 -19.63
C ASP A 113 3.20 3.26 -18.13
N HIS A 114 3.91 4.28 -17.64
CA HIS A 114 3.84 4.75 -16.25
C HIS A 114 2.49 5.37 -15.93
N GLU A 115 1.95 6.24 -16.78
CA GLU A 115 0.58 6.77 -16.61
C GLU A 115 -0.46 5.66 -16.68
N ILE A 116 -0.29 4.69 -17.59
CA ILE A 116 -1.19 3.53 -17.66
C ILE A 116 -1.09 2.71 -16.36
N ALA A 117 0.12 2.45 -15.86
CA ALA A 117 0.36 1.70 -14.62
C ALA A 117 -0.24 2.40 -13.39
N TYR A 118 -0.10 3.72 -13.29
CA TYR A 118 -0.73 4.54 -12.26
C TYR A 118 -2.25 4.33 -12.21
N ASN A 119 -2.91 4.41 -13.37
CA ASN A 119 -4.35 4.21 -13.48
C ASN A 119 -4.77 2.74 -13.26
N MET A 120 -3.91 1.78 -13.64
CA MET A 120 -4.12 0.35 -13.38
C MET A 120 -4.08 0.04 -11.88
N ASN A 121 -3.11 0.62 -11.15
CA ASN A 121 -2.99 0.44 -9.70
C ASN A 121 -4.22 0.96 -8.96
N GLU A 122 -4.66 2.17 -9.30
CA GLU A 122 -5.89 2.75 -8.77
C GLU A 122 -7.13 1.89 -9.07
N SER A 123 -7.28 1.47 -10.33
CA SER A 123 -8.46 0.72 -10.78
C SER A 123 -8.50 -0.68 -10.15
N MET A 124 -7.35 -1.36 -10.04
CA MET A 124 -7.25 -2.67 -9.40
C MET A 124 -7.52 -2.57 -7.89
N TYR A 125 -7.01 -1.54 -7.22
CA TYR A 125 -7.33 -1.26 -5.83
C TYR A 125 -8.83 -1.05 -5.61
N ALA A 126 -9.48 -0.24 -6.45
CA ALA A 126 -10.92 -0.03 -6.38
C ALA A 126 -11.70 -1.34 -6.59
N LEU A 127 -11.31 -2.16 -7.57
CA LEU A 127 -11.94 -3.45 -7.85
C LEU A 127 -11.78 -4.44 -6.68
N LYS A 128 -10.57 -4.56 -6.11
CA LYS A 128 -10.30 -5.42 -4.95
C LYS A 128 -11.02 -4.93 -3.69
N LYS A 129 -11.13 -3.61 -3.50
CA LYS A 129 -11.94 -3.01 -2.43
C LYS A 129 -13.41 -3.40 -2.58
N ALA A 130 -13.99 -3.26 -3.78
CA ALA A 130 -15.37 -3.65 -4.07
C ALA A 130 -15.58 -5.17 -3.87
N TYR A 131 -14.60 -5.99 -4.30
CA TYR A 131 -14.60 -7.42 -4.05
C TYR A 131 -14.64 -7.77 -2.57
N TYR A 132 -13.78 -7.15 -1.76
CA TYR A 132 -13.77 -7.35 -0.32
C TYR A 132 -15.10 -6.92 0.33
N GLN A 133 -15.69 -5.80 -0.11
CA GLN A 133 -16.97 -5.33 0.39
C GLN A 133 -18.10 -6.33 0.11
N GLN A 134 -18.11 -6.94 -1.08
CA GLN A 134 -19.13 -7.90 -1.51
C GLN A 134 -18.94 -9.29 -0.88
N PHE A 135 -17.73 -9.82 -0.86
CA PHE A 135 -17.45 -11.22 -0.48
C PHE A 135 -16.79 -11.39 0.89
N ARG A 136 -16.35 -10.30 1.53
CA ARG A 136 -15.69 -10.30 2.85
C ARG A 136 -14.41 -11.15 2.93
N LYS A 137 -13.71 -11.28 1.81
CA LYS A 137 -12.40 -11.94 1.68
C LYS A 137 -11.53 -11.21 0.66
N LEU A 138 -10.22 -11.32 0.80
CA LEU A 138 -9.29 -10.82 -0.21
C LEU A 138 -9.37 -11.68 -1.48
N TYR A 139 -9.06 -11.08 -2.62
CA TYR A 139 -9.01 -11.78 -3.90
C TYR A 139 -7.84 -12.77 -3.92
N GLN A 140 -8.06 -13.97 -4.47
CA GLN A 140 -7.15 -15.12 -4.47
C GLN A 140 -7.03 -15.79 -5.86
N GLY A 141 -7.60 -15.17 -6.89
CA GLY A 141 -7.58 -15.72 -8.25
C GLY A 141 -6.32 -15.33 -9.00
N ASP A 142 -6.06 -16.02 -10.10
CA ASP A 142 -4.91 -15.77 -10.98
C ASP A 142 -4.92 -14.31 -11.51
N PHE A 143 -3.76 -13.66 -11.47
CA PHE A 143 -3.56 -12.32 -12.01
C PHE A 143 -3.43 -12.31 -13.54
N ASN A 144 -3.14 -13.46 -14.16
CA ASN A 144 -2.96 -13.62 -15.60
C ASN A 144 -4.29 -13.71 -16.34
N ARG A 145 -5.14 -12.69 -16.17
CA ARG A 145 -6.41 -12.61 -16.88
C ARG A 145 -6.13 -12.33 -18.37
N PRO A 146 -6.58 -13.20 -19.31
CA PRO A 146 -6.44 -12.93 -20.72
C PRO A 146 -7.05 -11.57 -21.09
N GLY A 147 -6.25 -10.73 -21.76
CA GLY A 147 -6.65 -9.38 -22.14
C GLY A 147 -6.16 -8.27 -21.19
N LEU A 148 -5.78 -8.57 -19.95
CA LEU A 148 -5.03 -7.63 -19.11
C LEU A 148 -3.51 -7.67 -19.39
N MET A 149 -3.05 -8.72 -20.08
CA MET A 149 -1.65 -8.95 -20.45
C MET A 149 -1.21 -8.24 -21.75
N VAL A 150 -1.98 -7.26 -22.23
CA VAL A 150 -1.58 -6.47 -23.42
C VAL A 150 -0.82 -5.23 -22.98
N ASP A 151 0.25 -4.89 -23.69
CA ASP A 151 1.13 -3.76 -23.33
C ASP A 151 0.65 -2.43 -23.92
N ASP A 152 -0.63 -2.09 -23.68
CA ASP A 152 -1.19 -0.79 -24.02
C ASP A 152 -2.44 -0.46 -23.20
N ILE A 153 -3.03 0.72 -23.45
CA ILE A 153 -4.19 1.27 -22.73
C ILE A 153 -5.42 0.34 -22.70
N ARG A 154 -5.54 -0.63 -23.63
CA ARG A 154 -6.67 -1.56 -23.63
C ARG A 154 -6.70 -2.43 -22.38
N ARG A 155 -5.56 -2.66 -21.71
CA ARG A 155 -5.55 -3.35 -20.40
C ARG A 155 -6.31 -2.57 -19.34
N LEU A 156 -6.19 -1.23 -19.34
CA LEU A 156 -6.91 -0.35 -18.41
C LEU A 156 -8.40 -0.32 -18.71
N GLU A 157 -8.78 -0.16 -19.98
CA GLU A 157 -10.18 -0.20 -20.41
C GLU A 157 -10.85 -1.51 -19.97
N ARG A 158 -10.18 -2.65 -20.21
CA ARG A 158 -10.68 -3.98 -19.84
C ARG A 158 -10.76 -4.17 -18.34
N LEU A 159 -9.75 -3.72 -17.58
CA LEU A 159 -9.76 -3.79 -16.11
C LEU A 159 -10.96 -3.05 -15.53
N ARG A 160 -11.23 -1.84 -16.01
CA ARG A 160 -12.35 -1.00 -15.53
C ARG A 160 -13.72 -1.54 -15.94
N ALA A 161 -13.79 -2.45 -16.90
CA ALA A 161 -15.01 -3.17 -17.25
C ALA A 161 -15.30 -4.39 -16.35
N LEU A 162 -14.35 -4.79 -15.49
CA LEU A 162 -14.53 -5.93 -14.60
C LEU A 162 -15.39 -5.57 -13.38
N SER A 163 -16.18 -6.54 -12.94
CA SER A 163 -16.91 -6.51 -11.68
C SER A 163 -16.29 -7.44 -10.62
N PRO A 164 -16.63 -7.28 -9.33
CA PRO A 164 -16.29 -8.26 -8.31
C PRO A 164 -16.71 -9.70 -8.64
N ASP A 165 -17.87 -9.87 -9.29
CA ASP A 165 -18.34 -11.20 -9.71
C ASP A 165 -17.46 -11.80 -10.81
N ASP A 166 -16.89 -10.97 -11.68
CA ASP A 166 -15.93 -11.42 -12.69
C ASP A 166 -14.63 -11.89 -12.08
N LEU A 167 -14.17 -11.26 -10.98
CA LEU A 167 -13.06 -11.77 -10.17
C LEU A 167 -13.43 -13.06 -9.42
N ASN A 168 -14.65 -13.15 -8.88
CA ASN A 168 -15.05 -14.33 -8.12
C ASN A 168 -15.19 -15.60 -8.98
N ARG A 169 -15.30 -15.44 -10.31
CA ARG A 169 -15.31 -16.53 -11.29
C ARG A 169 -13.91 -16.92 -11.79
N ASP A 170 -12.89 -16.14 -11.45
CA ASP A 170 -11.53 -16.47 -11.87
C ASP A 170 -11.08 -17.78 -11.20
N PRO A 171 -10.28 -18.59 -11.92
CA PRO A 171 -9.75 -19.81 -11.34
C PRO A 171 -8.90 -19.47 -10.13
N ILE A 172 -9.05 -20.27 -9.08
CA ILE A 172 -8.22 -20.17 -7.89
C ILE A 172 -6.79 -20.52 -8.29
N ASP A 173 -5.85 -19.67 -7.90
CA ASP A 173 -4.44 -19.97 -7.98
C ASP A 173 -4.01 -20.68 -6.68
N ASN A 174 -3.61 -21.95 -6.78
CA ASN A 174 -3.18 -22.74 -5.63
C ASN A 174 -1.97 -22.11 -4.92
N TYR A 175 -1.09 -21.45 -5.66
CA TYR A 175 0.06 -20.74 -5.09
C TYR A 175 -0.42 -19.57 -4.20
N LEU A 176 -1.37 -18.77 -4.67
CA LEU A 176 -1.91 -17.65 -3.89
C LEU A 176 -2.70 -18.13 -2.66
N VAL A 177 -3.42 -19.24 -2.78
CA VAL A 177 -4.12 -19.85 -1.64
C VAL A 177 -3.14 -20.32 -0.58
N GLU A 178 -2.11 -21.07 -0.95
CA GLU A 178 -1.07 -21.52 -0.01
C GLU A 178 -0.37 -20.32 0.63
N ARG A 179 0.02 -19.31 -0.17
CA ARG A 179 0.60 -18.06 0.33
C ARG A 179 -0.26 -17.41 1.40
N GLN A 180 -1.57 -17.26 1.17
CA GLN A 180 -2.48 -16.66 2.16
C GLN A 180 -2.69 -17.52 3.41
N GLN A 181 -2.57 -18.85 3.32
CA GLN A 181 -2.64 -19.73 4.49
C GLN A 181 -1.45 -19.55 5.43
N HIS A 182 -0.29 -19.12 4.90
CA HIS A 182 0.90 -18.81 5.70
C HIS A 182 0.84 -17.43 6.35
N LYS A 183 -0.08 -16.55 5.94
CA LYS A 183 -0.23 -15.21 6.52
C LYS A 183 -0.84 -15.24 7.92
N LYS A 184 -0.22 -14.50 8.82
CA LYS A 184 -0.75 -14.18 10.14
C LYS A 184 -2.00 -13.32 10.00
N SER A 185 -3.04 -13.65 10.76
CA SER A 185 -4.36 -13.01 10.62
C SER A 185 -4.94 -13.06 9.20
N ARG A 186 -4.43 -13.96 8.33
CA ARG A 186 -4.75 -14.02 6.88
C ARG A 186 -4.40 -12.75 6.09
N LEU A 187 -3.56 -11.88 6.64
CA LEU A 187 -3.24 -10.58 6.04
C LEU A 187 -1.76 -10.25 6.07
N PHE A 188 -1.11 -10.47 7.20
CA PHE A 188 0.27 -10.07 7.41
C PHE A 188 1.20 -11.24 7.18
N ASP A 189 2.32 -11.01 6.50
CA ASP A 189 3.38 -12.02 6.45
C ASP A 189 4.05 -12.07 7.83
N ASN A 190 4.39 -10.91 8.38
CA ASN A 190 4.83 -10.73 9.76
C ASN A 190 4.15 -9.55 10.47
N ILE A 191 4.06 -9.66 11.79
CA ILE A 191 3.65 -8.63 12.73
C ILE A 191 4.56 -8.73 13.95
N TYR A 192 4.85 -7.59 14.59
CA TYR A 192 5.67 -7.43 15.80
C TYR A 192 7.21 -7.44 15.64
N PRO A 193 7.93 -6.75 16.55
CA PRO A 193 9.39 -6.53 16.48
C PRO A 193 10.27 -7.78 16.73
N ASP A 194 9.76 -8.84 17.37
CA ASP A 194 10.53 -10.09 17.56
C ASP A 194 10.78 -10.86 16.26
N LEU A 195 10.21 -10.38 15.15
CA LEU A 195 10.24 -11.00 13.83
C LEU A 195 10.52 -9.97 12.73
N PHE A 196 11.28 -8.92 13.06
CA PHE A 196 11.88 -8.14 12.00
C PHE A 196 12.75 -9.10 11.16
N PRO A 197 12.55 -9.20 9.84
CA PRO A 197 13.36 -10.10 9.04
C PRO A 197 14.82 -9.65 9.14
N ASP A 198 15.63 -10.43 9.86
CA ASP A 198 17.09 -10.22 10.05
C ASP A 198 17.84 -10.14 8.70
N GLU A 199 17.19 -10.55 7.60
CA GLU A 199 17.73 -10.59 6.23
C GLU A 199 16.75 -10.03 5.18
N GLY A 200 16.08 -8.90 5.46
CA GLY A 200 15.19 -8.23 4.50
C GLY A 200 15.84 -7.08 3.70
N ASP A 201 15.34 -6.81 2.49
CA ASP A 201 15.72 -5.67 1.63
C ASP A 201 15.30 -4.28 2.18
N VAL A 202 14.67 -4.25 3.36
CA VAL A 202 14.20 -3.02 4.02
C VAL A 202 15.00 -2.78 5.29
N THR A 203 15.66 -1.63 5.36
CA THR A 203 16.33 -1.18 6.59
C THR A 203 15.36 -0.40 7.46
N ALA A 204 15.30 -0.71 8.75
CA ALA A 204 14.48 0.05 9.70
C ALA A 204 14.96 1.51 9.79
N PRO A 205 14.05 2.51 9.72
CA PRO A 205 14.42 3.90 9.95
C PRO A 205 14.85 4.11 11.40
N VAL A 206 15.73 5.08 11.63
CA VAL A 206 16.30 5.39 12.95
C VAL A 206 16.07 6.84 13.36
N ASP A 207 15.90 7.08 14.66
CA ASP A 207 15.84 8.43 15.24
C ASP A 207 17.18 9.18 15.09
N GLU A 208 17.30 10.38 15.67
CA GLU A 208 18.56 11.15 15.66
C GLU A 208 19.68 10.50 16.47
N ALA A 209 19.33 9.68 17.47
CA ALA A 209 20.28 8.95 18.31
C ALA A 209 20.72 7.61 17.70
N GLY A 210 20.11 7.20 16.58
CA GLY A 210 20.35 5.91 15.93
C GLY A 210 19.49 4.76 16.47
N THR A 211 18.47 5.06 17.29
CA THR A 211 17.49 4.08 17.78
C THR A 211 16.55 3.69 16.65
N PRO A 212 16.38 2.40 16.33
CA PRO A 212 15.44 1.97 15.29
C PRO A 212 14.00 2.21 15.71
N PHE A 213 13.17 2.59 14.73
CA PHE A 213 11.73 2.69 14.89
C PHE A 213 11.16 1.30 15.16
N THR A 214 10.03 1.25 15.87
CA THR A 214 9.36 -0.01 16.17
C THR A 214 8.73 -0.58 14.91
N PHE A 215 9.12 -1.79 14.53
CA PHE A 215 8.46 -2.52 13.43
C PHE A 215 7.06 -2.96 13.85
N ILE A 216 6.07 -2.57 13.05
CA ILE A 216 4.65 -2.87 13.29
C ILE A 216 4.26 -4.17 12.61
N GLY A 217 4.64 -4.33 11.35
CA GLY A 217 4.35 -5.50 10.55
C GLY A 217 4.58 -5.22 9.08
N ASN A 218 4.31 -6.24 8.26
CA ASN A 218 4.37 -6.13 6.83
C ASN A 218 3.25 -6.89 6.12
N LEU A 219 2.93 -6.42 4.90
CA LEU A 219 1.94 -7.04 4.03
C LEU A 219 2.45 -7.10 2.58
N ASP A 220 1.82 -7.97 1.81
CA ASP A 220 2.04 -8.09 0.37
C ASP A 220 1.16 -7.09 -0.38
N GLY A 221 1.78 -6.19 -1.16
CA GLY A 221 1.06 -5.18 -1.91
C GLY A 221 0.18 -5.74 -3.03
N TYR A 222 0.50 -6.94 -3.56
CA TYR A 222 -0.30 -7.60 -4.58
C TYR A 222 -1.65 -8.08 -4.06
N ASP A 223 -1.88 -8.13 -2.75
CA ASP A 223 -3.22 -8.35 -2.21
C ASP A 223 -4.15 -7.15 -2.47
N PHE A 224 -3.60 -5.98 -2.82
CA PHE A 224 -4.33 -4.71 -2.87
C PHE A 224 -4.31 -3.99 -4.22
N GLN A 225 -3.21 -4.02 -4.97
CA GLN A 225 -3.10 -3.29 -6.25
C GLN A 225 -2.50 -4.17 -7.36
N HIS A 226 -2.14 -3.60 -8.51
CA HIS A 226 -1.65 -4.36 -9.67
C HIS A 226 -0.13 -4.50 -9.69
N HIS A 227 0.59 -3.39 -9.83
CA HIS A 227 2.03 -3.29 -9.60
C HIS A 227 2.25 -2.96 -8.14
N ALA A 228 2.93 -3.81 -7.39
CA ALA A 228 3.11 -3.64 -5.98
C ALA A 228 4.43 -4.24 -5.51
N PRO A 229 5.03 -3.73 -4.43
CA PRO A 229 6.11 -4.45 -3.76
C PRO A 229 5.57 -5.72 -3.12
N GLU A 230 6.41 -6.75 -3.08
CA GLU A 230 6.11 -7.98 -2.33
C GLU A 230 6.04 -7.70 -0.83
N ASN A 231 6.67 -6.62 -0.37
CA ASN A 231 6.78 -6.31 1.05
C ASN A 231 6.54 -4.82 1.33
N ILE A 232 5.42 -4.49 1.99
CA ILE A 232 5.12 -3.15 2.52
C ILE A 232 5.29 -3.20 4.03
N CYS A 233 6.40 -2.66 4.53
CA CYS A 233 6.76 -2.61 5.94
C CYS A 233 6.27 -1.31 6.58
N LEU A 234 5.67 -1.40 7.77
CA LEU A 234 5.31 -0.23 8.57
C LEU A 234 6.16 -0.17 9.85
N PHE A 235 6.75 1.00 10.08
CA PHE A 235 7.49 1.33 11.29
C PHE A 235 6.88 2.54 11.97
N TYR A 236 7.09 2.64 13.27
CA TYR A 236 6.57 3.76 14.06
C TYR A 236 7.48 4.14 15.22
N ASP A 237 7.66 5.44 15.40
CA ASP A 237 8.34 6.05 16.55
C ASP A 237 7.34 6.87 17.36
N GLN A 238 7.15 6.49 18.62
CA GLN A 238 6.21 7.14 19.53
C GLN A 238 6.71 8.48 20.06
N THR A 239 8.02 8.66 20.21
CA THR A 239 8.57 9.92 20.71
C THR A 239 8.41 11.02 19.67
N LEU A 240 8.68 10.67 18.40
CA LEU A 240 8.53 11.56 17.25
C LEU A 240 7.09 11.63 16.73
N GLN A 241 6.20 10.73 17.17
CA GLN A 241 4.87 10.53 16.58
C GLN A 241 4.98 10.36 15.06
N LYS A 242 5.87 9.48 14.60
CA LYS A 242 6.20 9.34 13.18
C LYS A 242 5.99 7.92 12.71
N ALA A 243 5.19 7.76 11.66
CA ALA A 243 5.04 6.50 10.94
C ALA A 243 5.87 6.53 9.66
N VAL A 244 6.50 5.42 9.33
CA VAL A 244 7.30 5.28 8.10
C VAL A 244 6.90 3.99 7.42
N VAL A 245 6.49 4.11 6.16
CA VAL A 245 6.25 2.97 5.28
C VAL A 245 7.46 2.79 4.38
N CYS A 246 7.99 1.57 4.32
CA CYS A 246 9.07 1.20 3.41
C CYS A 246 8.59 0.10 2.46
N LEU A 247 8.85 0.25 1.17
CA LEU A 247 8.60 -0.78 0.17
C LEU A 247 9.86 -1.63 -0.03
N GLY A 248 9.72 -2.95 0.06
CA GLY A 248 10.78 -3.93 -0.21
C GLY A 248 10.56 -4.60 -1.55
N ASN A 249 11.62 -4.65 -2.37
CA ASN A 249 11.65 -5.13 -3.76
C ASN A 249 10.48 -4.62 -4.60
N SER A 250 10.64 -3.41 -5.14
CA SER A 250 9.90 -2.87 -6.29
C SER A 250 10.59 -3.26 -7.60
#